data_AF-A0A7C2JDX9-F1
#
_entry.id   AF-A0A7C2JDX9-F1
#
_cell.length_a   1.000
_cell.length_b   1.000
_cell.length_c   1.000
_cell.angle_alpha   90.00
_cell.angle_beta   90.00
_cell.angle_gamma   90.00
#
_symmetry.space_group_name_H-M   'P 1'
#
loop_
_entity.id
_entity.type
_entity.pdbx_description
1 polymer ?
#
loop_
_entity_poly.entity_id
_entity_poly.type
_entity_poly.pdbx_seq_one_letter_code
_entity_poly.pdbx_strand_id
1 'polypeptide(L)'
;MDELFSSEEMLSLIEKGRLRGYITIEELLQSLPETLEPEAIEEALSLLEAQSVQVLSRSEAADLELRTLAEQADREIEAIENEVIDDAVRWWVQQAARIPRLTPEQEQELAQRVREGDEAARERLIQSNLRLVIAIARHYTGRGLPLADLIQEGNLGLVKAASMFRPEKGTRFATYATWWIRHQIGRALQEQASMVRLPVHLMKVLRRVRQTAAMLQQELGRKPTLHEVAQQTGMSVEQVSNLLNAVARPISLETPVGDSEEITLLDLLVEEPPEELVQEVDLERLLTVLNDKEREVIRLRYGLDGEAPLTLVEIAQRMRLSRERVRQLEARAINKLRKAIGS
;
A
#
# COMPACT_ATOMS: atom_id res chain seq x y z
N MET A 1 -40.67 -16.72 -29.29
CA MET A 1 -39.26 -16.92 -29.66
C MET A 1 -38.42 -15.69 -29.31
N ASP A 2 -38.80 -14.47 -29.73
CA ASP A 2 -38.20 -13.22 -29.19
C ASP A 2 -38.35 -13.09 -27.66
N GLU A 3 -39.42 -13.62 -27.07
CA GLU A 3 -39.65 -13.60 -25.61
C GLU A 3 -38.67 -14.47 -24.80
N LEU A 4 -38.03 -15.48 -25.41
CA LEU A 4 -37.09 -16.38 -24.74
C LEU A 4 -35.77 -15.66 -24.41
N PHE A 5 -35.24 -14.90 -25.37
CA PHE A 5 -34.05 -14.06 -25.21
C PHE A 5 -34.32 -12.71 -24.56
N SER A 6 -35.59 -12.34 -24.40
CA SER A 6 -36.00 -11.14 -23.67
C SER A 6 -36.22 -11.39 -22.18
N SER A 7 -36.10 -12.64 -21.73
CA SER A 7 -36.17 -12.96 -20.30
C SER A 7 -34.99 -12.29 -19.56
N GLU A 8 -35.29 -11.71 -18.41
CA GLU A 8 -34.33 -10.95 -17.61
C GLU A 8 -33.12 -11.82 -17.20
N GLU A 9 -33.36 -13.11 -16.98
CA GLU A 9 -32.35 -14.12 -16.66
C GLU A 9 -31.42 -14.43 -17.84
N MET A 10 -31.95 -14.55 -19.06
CA MET A 10 -31.16 -14.82 -20.26
C MET A 10 -30.36 -13.59 -20.70
N LEU A 11 -30.93 -12.39 -20.59
CA LEU A 11 -30.21 -11.12 -20.84
C LEU A 11 -29.06 -10.91 -19.84
N SER A 12 -29.29 -11.18 -18.55
CA SER A 12 -28.25 -11.13 -17.53
C SER A 12 -27.13 -12.14 -17.81
N LEU A 13 -27.49 -13.35 -18.27
CA LEU A 13 -26.52 -14.37 -18.61
C LEU A 13 -25.70 -14.00 -19.84
N ILE A 14 -26.33 -13.41 -20.87
CA ILE A 14 -25.65 -12.92 -22.07
C ILE A 14 -24.70 -11.76 -21.72
N GLU A 15 -25.12 -10.82 -20.87
CA GLU A 15 -24.26 -9.71 -20.44
C GLU A 15 -23.04 -10.20 -19.64
N LYS A 16 -23.26 -11.16 -18.72
CA LYS A 16 -22.20 -11.86 -17.99
C LYS A 16 -21.28 -12.65 -18.92
N GLY A 17 -21.85 -13.32 -19.93
CA GLY A 17 -21.15 -14.04 -20.97
C GLY A 17 -20.30 -13.14 -21.85
N ARG A 18 -20.79 -11.94 -22.18
CA ARG A 18 -20.05 -10.94 -22.96
C ARG A 18 -18.86 -10.36 -22.21
N LEU A 19 -18.96 -10.21 -20.88
CA LEU A 19 -17.85 -9.78 -20.03
C LEU A 19 -16.79 -10.87 -19.85
N ARG A 20 -17.20 -12.14 -19.81
CA ARG A 20 -16.29 -13.29 -19.63
C ARG A 20 -15.75 -13.87 -20.94
N GLY A 21 -16.43 -13.62 -22.06
CA GLY A 21 -16.19 -14.26 -23.36
C GLY A 21 -16.77 -15.67 -23.50
N TYR A 22 -17.40 -16.22 -22.45
CA TYR A 22 -17.99 -17.56 -22.47
C TYR A 22 -19.18 -17.70 -21.49
N ILE A 23 -20.05 -18.68 -21.75
CA ILE A 23 -21.12 -19.17 -20.87
C ILE A 23 -20.98 -20.68 -20.73
N THR A 24 -21.24 -21.23 -19.54
CA THR A 24 -21.21 -22.69 -19.38
C THR A 24 -22.49 -23.36 -19.88
N ILE A 25 -22.40 -24.57 -20.43
CA ILE A 25 -23.57 -25.38 -20.83
C ILE A 25 -24.59 -25.49 -19.67
N GLU A 26 -24.11 -25.60 -18.44
CA GLU A 26 -24.95 -25.69 -17.23
C GLU A 26 -25.70 -24.38 -16.94
N GLU A 27 -25.03 -23.23 -17.07
CA GLU A 27 -25.68 -21.90 -16.92
C GLU A 27 -26.68 -21.65 -18.06
N LEU A 28 -26.37 -22.09 -19.28
CA LEU A 28 -27.27 -22.01 -20.42
C LEU A 28 -28.51 -22.88 -20.19
N LEU A 29 -28.35 -24.13 -19.77
CA LEU A 29 -29.47 -25.04 -19.51
C LEU A 29 -30.34 -24.62 -18.31
N GLN A 30 -29.77 -23.97 -17.29
CA GLN A 30 -30.53 -23.46 -16.14
C GLN A 30 -31.41 -22.24 -16.48
N SER A 31 -31.03 -21.49 -17.51
CA SER A 31 -31.75 -20.29 -17.94
C SER A 31 -32.72 -20.56 -19.09
N LEU A 32 -32.65 -21.76 -19.68
CA LEU A 32 -33.54 -22.20 -20.76
C LEU A 32 -34.71 -23.04 -20.20
N PRO A 33 -35.95 -22.85 -20.68
CA PRO A 33 -37.09 -23.69 -20.31
C PRO A 33 -36.94 -25.14 -20.82
N GLU A 34 -37.40 -26.13 -20.04
CA GLU A 34 -37.25 -27.57 -20.32
C GLU A 34 -37.96 -28.06 -21.61
N THR A 35 -38.81 -27.23 -22.22
CA THR A 35 -39.67 -27.59 -23.37
C THR A 35 -39.17 -27.06 -24.72
N LEU A 36 -37.88 -26.79 -24.87
CA LEU A 36 -37.32 -26.23 -26.11
C LEU A 36 -37.23 -27.27 -27.24
N GLU A 37 -37.66 -26.85 -28.43
CA GLU A 37 -37.47 -27.60 -29.67
C GLU A 37 -35.99 -27.53 -30.12
N PRO A 38 -35.43 -28.59 -30.73
CA PRO A 38 -34.03 -28.64 -31.17
C PRO A 38 -33.61 -27.48 -32.08
N GLU A 39 -34.52 -27.01 -32.94
CA GLU A 39 -34.30 -25.90 -33.88
C GLU A 39 -34.07 -24.56 -33.15
N ALA A 40 -34.76 -24.35 -32.02
CA ALA A 40 -34.60 -23.13 -31.22
C ALA A 40 -33.27 -23.11 -30.43
N ILE A 41 -32.70 -24.29 -30.13
CA ILE A 41 -31.39 -24.41 -29.46
C ILE A 41 -30.26 -24.06 -30.44
N GLU A 42 -30.33 -24.48 -31.70
CA GLU A 42 -29.33 -24.13 -32.71
C GLU A 42 -29.32 -22.63 -33.01
N GLU A 43 -30.50 -22.00 -33.06
CA GLU A 43 -30.64 -20.55 -33.25
C GLU A 43 -30.08 -19.75 -32.05
N ALA A 44 -30.26 -20.28 -30.83
CA ALA A 44 -29.67 -19.75 -29.60
C ALA A 44 -28.15 -19.75 -29.62
N LEU A 45 -27.55 -20.87 -30.00
CA LEU A 45 -26.10 -21.03 -30.10
C LEU A 45 -25.53 -20.10 -31.17
N SER A 46 -26.22 -19.96 -32.31
CA SER A 46 -25.83 -19.06 -33.39
C SER A 46 -25.86 -17.59 -32.97
N LEU A 47 -26.86 -17.17 -32.17
CA LEU A 47 -26.95 -15.82 -31.62
C LEU A 47 -25.84 -15.52 -30.59
N LEU A 48 -25.52 -16.48 -29.73
CA LEU A 48 -24.42 -16.35 -28.76
C LEU A 48 -23.06 -16.23 -29.47
N GLU A 49 -22.84 -17.03 -30.51
CA GLU A 49 -21.63 -16.98 -31.33
C GLU A 49 -21.51 -15.64 -32.08
N ALA A 50 -22.62 -15.13 -32.65
CA ALA A 50 -22.67 -13.81 -33.28
C ALA A 50 -22.35 -12.66 -32.31
N GLN A 51 -22.62 -12.85 -31.00
CA GLN A 51 -22.25 -11.91 -29.94
C GLN A 51 -20.87 -12.19 -29.32
N SER A 52 -20.05 -13.05 -29.94
CA SER A 52 -18.71 -13.43 -29.45
C SER A 52 -18.71 -14.12 -28.08
N VAL A 53 -19.79 -14.82 -27.73
CA VAL A 53 -19.92 -15.57 -26.48
C VAL A 53 -19.88 -17.06 -26.78
N GLN A 54 -18.82 -17.74 -26.34
CA GLN A 54 -18.67 -19.18 -26.55
C GLN A 54 -19.47 -19.98 -25.52
N VAL A 55 -20.18 -21.02 -25.96
CA VAL A 55 -20.81 -21.99 -25.04
C VAL A 55 -19.84 -23.12 -24.79
N LEU A 56 -19.40 -23.25 -23.55
CA LEU A 56 -18.35 -24.19 -23.16
C LEU A 56 -18.88 -25.17 -22.11
N SER A 57 -18.43 -26.42 -22.13
CA SER A 57 -18.58 -27.27 -20.96
C SER A 57 -17.84 -26.64 -19.76
N ARG A 58 -18.20 -27.06 -18.55
CA ARG A 58 -17.52 -26.58 -17.33
C ARG A 58 -16.01 -26.80 -17.36
N SER A 59 -15.57 -27.89 -18.00
CA SER A 59 -14.15 -28.20 -18.21
C SER A 59 -13.51 -27.23 -19.20
N GLU A 60 -14.14 -26.99 -20.35
CA GLU A 60 -13.60 -26.09 -21.39
C GLU A 60 -13.57 -24.63 -20.93
N ALA A 61 -14.56 -24.19 -20.16
CA ALA A 61 -14.58 -22.88 -19.51
C ALA A 61 -13.39 -22.70 -18.55
N ALA A 62 -13.14 -23.70 -17.70
CA ALA A 62 -12.02 -23.66 -16.77
C ALA A 62 -10.66 -23.71 -17.48
N ASP A 63 -10.57 -24.42 -18.62
CA ASP A 63 -9.39 -24.45 -19.48
C ASP A 63 -9.12 -23.11 -20.16
N LEU A 64 -10.18 -22.43 -20.63
CA LEU A 64 -10.07 -21.10 -21.23
C LEU A 64 -9.65 -20.05 -20.19
N GLU A 65 -10.23 -20.08 -18.99
CA GLU A 65 -9.81 -19.24 -17.86
C GLU A 65 -8.35 -19.49 -17.48
N LEU A 66 -7.91 -20.75 -17.48
CA LEU A 66 -6.53 -21.09 -17.20
C LEU A 66 -5.58 -20.54 -18.25
N ARG A 67 -5.91 -20.69 -19.54
CA ARG A 67 -5.11 -20.17 -20.65
C ARG A 67 -4.98 -18.65 -20.56
N THR A 68 -6.09 -17.94 -20.32
CA THR A 68 -6.07 -16.48 -20.14
C THR A 68 -5.27 -16.05 -18.92
N LEU A 69 -5.43 -16.71 -17.76
CA LEU A 69 -4.61 -16.45 -16.58
C LEU A 69 -3.12 -16.70 -16.84
N ALA A 70 -2.79 -17.74 -17.59
CA ALA A 70 -1.42 -18.10 -17.90
C ALA A 70 -0.78 -17.14 -18.92
N GLU A 71 -1.51 -16.70 -19.94
CA GLU A 71 -1.07 -15.66 -20.87
C GLU A 71 -0.88 -14.31 -20.17
N GLN A 72 -1.80 -13.94 -19.27
CA GLN A 72 -1.64 -12.76 -18.42
C GLN A 72 -0.40 -12.89 -17.55
N ALA A 73 -0.17 -14.06 -16.95
CA ALA A 73 1.02 -14.29 -16.15
C ALA A 73 2.31 -14.14 -16.94
N ASP A 74 2.35 -14.61 -18.19
CA ASP A 74 3.53 -14.45 -19.04
C ASP A 74 3.78 -12.99 -19.38
N ARG A 75 2.74 -12.24 -19.79
CA ARG A 75 2.86 -10.80 -20.07
C ARG A 75 3.35 -10.03 -18.85
N GLU A 76 2.82 -10.35 -17.68
CA GLU A 76 3.23 -9.72 -16.42
C GLU A 76 4.65 -10.12 -16.02
N ILE A 77 5.13 -11.31 -16.37
CA ILE A 77 6.52 -11.70 -16.15
C ILE A 77 7.46 -10.99 -17.13
N GLU A 78 7.12 -10.93 -18.41
CA GLU A 78 7.93 -10.24 -19.42
C GLU A 78 8.03 -8.74 -19.12
N ALA A 79 6.94 -8.10 -18.70
CA ALA A 79 6.97 -6.70 -18.31
C ALA A 79 7.70 -6.47 -16.97
N ILE A 80 7.86 -7.49 -16.13
CA ILE A 80 8.77 -7.45 -14.97
C ILE A 80 10.21 -7.49 -15.51
N GLU A 81 10.58 -8.46 -16.32
CA GLU A 81 11.96 -8.61 -16.83
C GLU A 81 12.52 -7.38 -17.56
N ASN A 82 11.64 -6.58 -18.19
CA ASN A 82 12.01 -5.34 -18.88
C ASN A 82 12.20 -4.12 -17.95
N GLU A 83 11.79 -4.21 -16.68
CA GLU A 83 12.00 -3.18 -15.66
C GLU A 83 13.33 -3.39 -14.92
N VAL A 84 13.92 -2.31 -14.39
CA VAL A 84 15.08 -2.42 -13.49
C VAL A 84 14.58 -2.94 -12.15
N ILE A 85 14.67 -4.26 -11.92
CA ILE A 85 14.20 -4.89 -10.70
C ILE A 85 15.34 -5.38 -9.82
N ASP A 86 15.09 -5.33 -8.51
CA ASP A 86 15.79 -6.07 -7.46
C ASP A 86 16.17 -7.51 -7.87
N ASP A 87 17.39 -7.91 -7.52
CA ASP A 87 17.96 -9.23 -7.80
C ASP A 87 17.11 -10.36 -7.22
N ALA A 88 16.42 -10.13 -6.10
CA ALA A 88 15.55 -11.12 -5.46
C ALA A 88 14.34 -11.49 -6.33
N VAL A 89 13.75 -10.51 -7.04
CA VAL A 89 12.62 -10.78 -7.94
C VAL A 89 13.11 -11.44 -9.22
N ARG A 90 14.26 -11.02 -9.76
CA ARG A 90 14.87 -11.66 -10.94
C ARG A 90 15.14 -13.14 -10.70
N TRP A 91 15.60 -13.50 -9.50
CA TRP A 91 15.78 -14.90 -9.12
C TRP A 91 14.47 -15.68 -9.23
N TRP A 92 13.37 -15.17 -8.67
CA TRP A 92 12.05 -15.83 -8.71
C TRP A 92 11.55 -16.06 -10.13
N VAL A 93 11.65 -15.04 -10.98
CA VAL A 93 11.24 -15.12 -12.37
C VAL A 93 12.04 -16.20 -13.11
N GLN A 94 13.35 -16.22 -12.94
CA GLN A 94 14.21 -17.23 -13.57
C GLN A 94 13.90 -18.65 -13.08
N GLN A 95 13.60 -18.84 -11.80
CA GLN A 95 13.18 -20.15 -11.30
C GLN A 95 11.84 -20.58 -11.94
N ALA A 96 10.85 -19.69 -11.95
CA ALA A 96 9.53 -19.98 -12.51
C ALA A 96 9.57 -20.21 -14.04
N ALA A 97 10.53 -19.60 -14.75
CA ALA A 97 10.72 -19.77 -16.19
C ALA A 97 11.27 -21.16 -16.57
N ARG A 98 12.07 -21.79 -15.71
CA ARG A 98 12.68 -23.10 -15.97
C ARG A 98 11.70 -24.27 -15.88
N ILE A 99 10.57 -24.07 -15.20
CA ILE A 99 9.63 -25.14 -14.88
C ILE A 99 8.54 -25.19 -15.96
N PRO A 100 8.32 -26.34 -16.62
CA PRO A 100 7.27 -26.48 -17.63
C PRO A 100 5.88 -26.46 -16.99
N ARG A 101 4.91 -25.99 -17.78
CA ARG A 101 3.49 -26.01 -17.43
C ARG A 101 2.97 -27.44 -17.41
N LEU A 102 2.00 -27.69 -16.53
CA LEU A 102 1.30 -28.96 -16.46
C LEU A 102 0.16 -28.98 -17.47
N THR A 103 -0.06 -30.15 -18.07
CA THR A 103 -1.31 -30.42 -18.80
C THR A 103 -2.45 -30.69 -17.79
N PRO A 104 -3.72 -30.60 -18.21
CA PRO A 104 -4.87 -30.91 -17.34
C PRO A 104 -4.77 -32.31 -16.72
N GLU A 105 -4.32 -33.30 -17.49
CA GLU A 105 -4.19 -34.69 -17.06
C GLU A 105 -3.07 -34.84 -16.02
N GLN A 106 -1.92 -34.18 -16.25
CA GLN A 106 -0.81 -34.16 -15.31
C GLN A 106 -1.20 -33.48 -14.00
N GLU A 107 -1.98 -32.41 -14.06
CA GLU A 107 -2.49 -31.70 -12.88
C GLU A 107 -3.42 -32.61 -12.05
N GLN A 108 -4.31 -33.35 -12.71
CA GLN A 108 -5.18 -34.32 -12.03
C GLN A 108 -4.38 -35.46 -11.39
N GLU A 109 -3.42 -36.04 -12.12
CA GLU A 109 -2.54 -37.10 -11.60
C GLU A 109 -1.75 -36.64 -10.37
N LEU A 110 -1.12 -35.46 -10.47
CA LEU A 110 -0.36 -34.89 -9.36
C LEU A 110 -1.28 -34.59 -8.17
N ALA A 111 -2.45 -34.00 -8.40
CA ALA A 111 -3.40 -33.71 -7.33
C ALA A 111 -3.87 -34.97 -6.60
N GLN A 112 -4.09 -36.07 -7.33
CA GLN A 112 -4.45 -37.36 -6.74
C GLN A 112 -3.31 -37.92 -5.88
N ARG A 113 -2.07 -37.90 -6.38
CA ARG A 113 -0.88 -38.33 -5.62
C ARG A 113 -0.61 -37.48 -4.39
N VAL A 114 -0.85 -36.17 -4.46
CA VAL A 114 -0.75 -35.27 -3.31
C VAL A 114 -1.72 -35.70 -2.20
N ARG A 115 -2.94 -36.13 -2.55
CA ARG A 115 -3.90 -36.65 -1.57
C ARG A 115 -3.44 -37.96 -0.93
N GLU A 116 -2.66 -38.75 -1.65
CA GLU A 116 -2.05 -39.99 -1.16
C GLU A 116 -0.80 -39.72 -0.29
N GLY A 117 -0.40 -38.45 -0.12
CA GLY A 117 0.73 -38.04 0.72
C GLY A 117 2.06 -37.99 -0.03
N ASP A 118 2.05 -37.97 -1.36
CA ASP A 118 3.26 -37.83 -2.17
C ASP A 118 3.79 -36.39 -2.15
N GLU A 119 4.84 -36.17 -1.37
CA GLU A 119 5.47 -34.85 -1.25
C GLU A 119 6.16 -34.40 -2.55
N ALA A 120 6.70 -35.33 -3.35
CA ALA A 120 7.32 -34.97 -4.62
C ALA A 120 6.26 -34.50 -5.64
N ALA A 121 5.07 -35.11 -5.62
CA ALA A 121 3.94 -34.63 -6.41
C ALA A 121 3.49 -33.23 -5.95
N ARG A 122 3.50 -32.98 -4.64
CA ARG A 122 3.13 -31.68 -4.05
C ARG A 122 4.11 -30.59 -4.45
N GLU A 123 5.40 -30.84 -4.32
CA GLU A 123 6.45 -29.92 -4.76
C GLU A 123 6.33 -29.60 -6.24
N ARG A 124 6.12 -30.62 -7.09
CA ARG A 124 5.96 -30.43 -8.53
C ARG A 124 4.71 -29.59 -8.87
N LEU A 125 3.59 -29.85 -8.20
CA LEU A 125 2.35 -29.08 -8.37
C LEU A 125 2.55 -27.60 -7.99
N ILE A 126 3.26 -27.33 -6.89
CA ILE A 126 3.58 -25.96 -6.44
C ILE A 126 4.52 -25.29 -7.44
N GLN A 127 5.63 -25.94 -7.80
CA GLN A 127 6.66 -25.41 -8.70
C GLN A 127 6.09 -25.01 -10.06
N SER A 128 5.23 -25.85 -10.66
CA SER A 128 4.60 -25.55 -11.94
C SER A 128 3.63 -24.36 -11.92
N ASN A 129 3.24 -23.88 -10.74
CA ASN A 129 2.30 -22.77 -10.56
C ASN A 129 2.95 -21.49 -10.00
N LEU A 130 4.28 -21.42 -9.90
CA LEU A 130 4.98 -20.22 -9.43
C LEU A 130 4.72 -18.98 -10.30
N ARG A 131 4.58 -19.16 -11.62
CA ARG A 131 4.26 -18.07 -12.56
C ARG A 131 2.94 -17.37 -12.20
N LEU A 132 1.94 -18.14 -11.80
CA LEU A 132 0.64 -17.63 -11.36
C LEU A 132 0.78 -16.73 -10.13
N VAL A 133 1.65 -17.10 -9.18
CA VAL A 133 1.90 -16.31 -7.97
C VAL A 133 2.51 -14.96 -8.34
N ILE A 134 3.55 -14.96 -9.19
CA ILE A 134 4.23 -13.73 -9.62
C ILE A 134 3.24 -12.77 -10.29
N ALA A 135 2.41 -13.29 -11.20
CA ALA A 135 1.37 -12.53 -11.89
C ALA A 135 0.37 -11.89 -10.93
N ILE A 136 -0.17 -12.68 -9.98
CA ILE A 136 -1.12 -12.17 -8.99
C ILE A 136 -0.44 -11.12 -8.09
N ALA A 137 0.77 -11.40 -7.61
CA ALA A 137 1.52 -10.52 -6.71
C ALA A 137 1.82 -9.15 -7.34
N ARG A 138 2.08 -9.09 -8.65
CA ARG A 138 2.34 -7.83 -9.35
C ARG A 138 1.20 -6.82 -9.21
N HIS A 139 -0.05 -7.27 -9.23
CA HIS A 139 -1.20 -6.37 -9.02
C HIS A 139 -1.24 -5.74 -7.62
N TYR A 140 -0.50 -6.29 -6.64
CA TYR A 140 -0.43 -5.79 -5.28
C TYR A 140 0.78 -4.89 -5.00
N THR A 141 1.61 -4.61 -6.00
CA THR A 141 2.75 -3.69 -5.89
C THR A 141 2.30 -2.27 -5.53
N GLY A 142 3.19 -1.50 -4.89
CA GLY A 142 2.90 -0.12 -4.47
C GLY A 142 1.98 0.01 -3.24
N ARG A 143 1.62 -1.09 -2.58
CA ARG A 143 0.72 -1.09 -1.40
C ARG A 143 1.44 -1.16 -0.04
N GLY A 144 2.75 -0.98 -0.02
CA GLY A 144 3.56 -0.91 1.21
C GLY A 144 4.45 -2.12 1.50
N LEU A 145 4.40 -3.17 0.67
CA LEU A 145 5.37 -4.27 0.68
C LEU A 145 6.08 -4.35 -0.68
N PRO A 146 7.39 -4.72 -0.70
CA PRO A 146 8.12 -4.94 -1.93
C PRO A 146 7.60 -6.21 -2.65
N LEU A 147 7.82 -6.28 -3.96
CA LEU A 147 7.31 -7.37 -4.80
C LEU A 147 7.84 -8.75 -4.36
N ALA A 148 9.11 -8.85 -3.95
CA ALA A 148 9.69 -10.09 -3.45
C ALA A 148 8.88 -10.65 -2.26
N ASP A 149 8.53 -9.80 -1.28
CA ASP A 149 7.75 -10.21 -0.11
C ASP A 149 6.32 -10.61 -0.50
N LEU A 150 5.70 -9.90 -1.46
CA LEU A 150 4.38 -10.27 -1.98
C LEU A 150 4.41 -11.64 -2.68
N ILE A 151 5.48 -11.95 -3.41
CA ILE A 151 5.70 -13.27 -4.03
C ILE A 151 5.86 -14.33 -2.94
N GLN A 152 6.65 -14.07 -1.89
CA GLN A 152 6.80 -15.01 -0.77
C GLN A 152 5.46 -15.33 -0.09
N GLU A 153 4.68 -14.30 0.23
CA GLU A 153 3.37 -14.48 0.86
C GLU A 153 2.40 -15.20 -0.08
N GLY A 154 2.43 -14.88 -1.37
CA GLY A 154 1.67 -15.60 -2.38
C GLY A 154 2.05 -17.09 -2.47
N ASN A 155 3.35 -17.41 -2.36
CA ASN A 155 3.85 -18.78 -2.35
C ASN A 155 3.35 -19.56 -1.12
N LEU A 156 3.26 -18.93 0.06
CA LEU A 156 2.64 -19.54 1.23
C LEU A 156 1.15 -19.87 0.99
N GLY A 157 0.44 -18.97 0.29
CA GLY A 157 -0.94 -19.20 -0.14
C GLY A 157 -1.06 -20.39 -1.11
N LEU A 158 -0.15 -20.48 -2.08
CA LEU A 158 -0.10 -21.58 -3.05
C LEU A 158 0.20 -22.93 -2.38
N VAL A 159 1.16 -22.98 -1.45
CA VAL A 159 1.51 -24.17 -0.67
C VAL A 159 0.28 -24.68 0.12
N LYS A 160 -0.49 -23.75 0.71
CA LYS A 160 -1.74 -24.08 1.40
C LYS A 160 -2.81 -24.60 0.43
N ALA A 161 -2.93 -23.99 -0.74
CA ALA A 161 -3.85 -24.44 -1.79
C ALA A 161 -3.53 -25.86 -2.24
N ALA A 162 -2.26 -26.16 -2.54
CA ALA A 162 -1.82 -27.49 -2.96
C ALA A 162 -2.17 -28.58 -1.94
N SER A 163 -2.10 -28.25 -0.65
CA SER A 163 -2.37 -29.21 0.44
C SER A 163 -3.86 -29.49 0.64
N MET A 164 -4.75 -28.57 0.19
CA MET A 164 -6.20 -28.64 0.42
C MET A 164 -7.00 -28.90 -0.86
N PHE A 165 -6.34 -28.92 -2.01
CA PHE A 165 -6.98 -29.06 -3.30
C PHE A 165 -7.64 -30.43 -3.46
N ARG A 166 -8.81 -30.43 -4.12
CA ARG A 166 -9.62 -31.62 -4.37
C ARG A 166 -10.00 -31.70 -5.85
N PRO A 167 -9.34 -32.57 -6.64
CA PRO A 167 -9.59 -32.67 -8.08
C PRO A 167 -11.00 -33.21 -8.39
N GLU A 168 -11.64 -33.91 -7.46
CA GLU A 168 -12.98 -34.51 -7.65
C GLU A 168 -14.10 -33.47 -7.81
N LYS A 169 -13.82 -32.21 -7.45
CA LYS A 169 -14.76 -31.10 -7.58
C LYS A 169 -14.82 -30.51 -8.99
N GLY A 170 -14.01 -31.02 -9.93
CA GLY A 170 -14.01 -30.59 -11.33
C GLY A 170 -13.50 -29.17 -11.58
N THR A 171 -12.88 -28.53 -10.58
CA THR A 171 -12.28 -27.19 -10.71
C THR A 171 -10.79 -27.29 -10.95
N ARG A 172 -10.25 -26.49 -11.88
CA ARG A 172 -8.80 -26.37 -12.08
C ARG A 172 -8.09 -25.84 -10.84
N PHE A 173 -6.88 -26.33 -10.61
CA PHE A 173 -6.03 -25.96 -9.48
C PHE A 173 -5.70 -24.48 -9.48
N ALA A 174 -5.38 -23.88 -10.62
CA ALA A 174 -5.04 -22.45 -10.69
C ALA A 174 -6.22 -21.55 -10.25
N THR A 175 -7.45 -21.89 -10.65
CA THR A 175 -8.66 -21.16 -10.24
C THR A 175 -8.82 -21.22 -8.71
N TYR A 176 -8.60 -22.39 -8.12
CA TYR A 176 -8.64 -22.58 -6.67
C TYR A 176 -7.48 -21.86 -5.95
N ALA A 177 -6.26 -22.00 -6.45
CA ALA A 177 -5.04 -21.42 -5.88
C ALA A 177 -5.08 -19.89 -5.89
N THR A 178 -5.66 -19.29 -6.94
CA THR A 178 -5.81 -17.83 -7.06
C THR A 178 -6.50 -17.21 -5.84
N TRP A 179 -7.52 -17.87 -5.28
CA TRP A 179 -8.19 -17.39 -4.07
C TRP A 179 -7.25 -17.38 -2.86
N TRP A 180 -6.53 -18.47 -2.64
CA TRP A 180 -5.59 -18.61 -1.53
C TRP A 180 -4.41 -17.65 -1.62
N ILE A 181 -3.87 -17.45 -2.84
CA ILE A 181 -2.80 -16.51 -3.11
C ILE A 181 -3.27 -15.08 -2.77
N ARG A 182 -4.42 -14.64 -3.29
CA ARG A 182 -4.98 -13.30 -3.00
C ARG A 182 -5.30 -13.13 -1.52
N HIS A 183 -5.83 -14.16 -0.87
CA HIS A 183 -6.14 -14.12 0.56
C HIS A 183 -4.87 -13.93 1.39
N GLN A 184 -3.83 -14.72 1.13
CA GLN A 184 -2.57 -14.68 1.87
C GLN A 184 -1.83 -13.35 1.66
N ILE A 185 -1.71 -12.88 0.41
CA ILE A 185 -1.14 -11.56 0.09
C ILE A 185 -1.95 -10.44 0.78
N GLY A 186 -3.28 -10.50 0.71
CA GLY A 186 -4.16 -9.52 1.34
C GLY A 186 -4.03 -9.49 2.86
N ARG A 187 -3.83 -10.65 3.50
CA ARG A 187 -3.55 -10.76 4.93
C ARG A 187 -2.18 -10.18 5.27
N ALA A 188 -1.13 -10.53 4.52
CA ALA A 188 0.21 -10.01 4.74
C ALA A 188 0.26 -8.48 4.63
N LEU A 189 -0.42 -7.90 3.63
CA LEU A 189 -0.55 -6.46 3.51
C LEU A 189 -1.24 -5.82 4.74
N GLN A 190 -2.23 -6.47 5.32
CA GLN A 190 -2.88 -5.95 6.54
C GLN A 190 -1.97 -6.08 7.78
N GLU A 191 -1.13 -7.11 7.83
CA GLU A 191 -0.28 -7.40 8.98
C GLU A 191 1.05 -6.64 8.95
N GLN A 192 1.61 -6.37 7.77
CA GLN A 192 3.00 -5.96 7.57
C GLN A 192 3.18 -4.67 6.76
N ALA A 193 2.19 -4.20 5.99
CA ALA A 193 2.38 -3.04 5.09
C ALA A 193 2.47 -1.68 5.79
N SER A 194 2.38 -1.63 7.11
CA SER A 194 2.43 -0.39 7.89
C SER A 194 3.32 -0.58 9.10
N MET A 195 4.22 0.38 9.34
CA MET A 195 5.13 0.40 10.49
C MET A 195 4.35 0.41 11.82
N VAL A 196 3.21 1.10 11.86
CA VAL A 196 2.26 1.06 12.97
C VAL A 196 1.05 0.23 12.56
N ARG A 197 0.83 -0.90 13.25
CA ARG A 197 -0.23 -1.86 12.93
C ARG A 197 -1.61 -1.30 13.32
N LEU A 198 -2.51 -1.21 12.35
CA LEU A 198 -3.92 -0.89 12.55
C LEU A 198 -4.79 -2.16 12.50
N PRO A 199 -5.70 -2.36 13.47
CA PRO A 199 -6.69 -3.44 13.41
C PRO A 199 -7.52 -3.46 12.12
N VAL A 200 -7.87 -4.67 11.65
CA VAL A 200 -8.59 -4.89 10.38
C VAL A 200 -9.92 -4.11 10.31
N HIS A 201 -10.64 -3.99 11.42
CA HIS A 201 -11.90 -3.25 11.45
C HIS A 201 -11.68 -1.74 11.22
N LEU A 202 -10.61 -1.16 11.75
CA LEU A 202 -10.26 0.26 11.49
C LEU A 202 -9.84 0.48 10.04
N MET A 203 -9.15 -0.49 9.42
CA MET A 203 -8.81 -0.43 7.99
C MET A 203 -10.05 -0.43 7.09
N LYS A 204 -11.10 -1.21 7.44
CA LYS A 204 -12.39 -1.17 6.71
C LYS A 204 -13.06 0.19 6.82
N VAL A 205 -13.06 0.78 8.02
CA VAL A 205 -13.64 2.12 8.25
C VAL A 205 -12.84 3.17 7.50
N LEU A 206 -11.52 3.13 7.55
CA LEU A 206 -10.63 4.03 6.81
C LEU A 206 -10.86 3.95 5.29
N ARG A 207 -10.99 2.75 4.74
CA ARG A 207 -11.29 2.57 3.30
C ARG A 207 -12.61 3.23 2.93
N ARG A 208 -13.65 3.06 3.76
CA ARG A 208 -14.95 3.72 3.56
C ARG A 208 -14.80 5.24 3.59
N VAL A 209 -14.11 5.78 4.59
CA VAL A 209 -13.82 7.23 4.71
C VAL A 209 -13.10 7.75 3.46
N ARG A 210 -12.06 7.04 2.98
CA ARG A 210 -11.32 7.42 1.76
C ARG A 210 -12.18 7.35 0.50
N GLN A 211 -13.03 6.33 0.37
CA GLN A 211 -13.94 6.20 -0.77
C GLN A 211 -14.98 7.33 -0.78
N THR A 212 -15.57 7.64 0.37
CA THR A 212 -16.50 8.77 0.52
C THR A 212 -15.82 10.10 0.22
N ALA A 213 -14.58 10.29 0.71
CA ALA A 213 -13.81 11.49 0.40
C ALA A 213 -13.51 11.61 -1.10
N ALA A 214 -13.17 10.50 -1.78
CA ALA A 214 -12.94 10.50 -3.23
C ALA A 214 -14.22 10.81 -4.03
N MET A 215 -15.36 10.23 -3.63
CA MET A 215 -16.67 10.53 -4.23
C MET A 215 -17.03 12.01 -4.06
N LEU A 216 -16.94 12.54 -2.84
CA LEU A 216 -17.19 13.96 -2.56
C LEU A 216 -16.22 14.88 -3.32
N GLN A 217 -14.96 14.47 -3.47
CA GLN A 217 -13.99 15.23 -4.25
C GLN A 217 -14.39 15.32 -5.73
N GLN A 218 -14.94 14.23 -6.30
CA GLN A 218 -15.42 14.19 -7.67
C GLN A 218 -16.68 15.04 -7.86
N GLU A 219 -17.63 14.99 -6.92
CA GLU A 219 -18.87 15.76 -6.97
C GLU A 219 -18.64 17.27 -6.77
N LEU A 220 -17.77 17.64 -5.82
CA LEU A 220 -17.52 19.04 -5.46
C LEU A 220 -16.45 19.71 -6.33
N GLY A 221 -15.66 18.93 -7.08
CA GLY A 221 -14.51 19.43 -7.85
C GLY A 221 -13.38 20.01 -7.00
N ARG A 222 -13.43 19.87 -5.67
CA ARG A 222 -12.43 20.33 -4.69
C ARG A 222 -12.17 19.28 -3.62
N LYS A 223 -11.06 19.41 -2.88
CA LYS A 223 -10.83 18.55 -1.70
C LYS A 223 -11.96 18.77 -0.68
N PRO A 224 -12.64 17.70 -0.22
CA PRO A 224 -13.72 17.82 0.76
C PRO A 224 -13.17 18.16 2.14
N THR A 225 -13.97 18.86 2.94
CA THR A 225 -13.65 19.19 4.33
C THR A 225 -13.92 17.99 5.24
N LEU A 226 -13.26 17.94 6.41
CA LEU A 226 -13.45 16.86 7.39
C LEU A 226 -14.92 16.78 7.86
N HIS A 227 -15.61 17.92 7.95
CA HIS A 227 -17.02 17.98 8.33
C HIS A 227 -17.94 17.35 7.27
N GLU A 228 -17.71 17.64 5.99
CA GLU A 228 -18.46 17.04 4.87
C GLU A 228 -18.29 15.52 4.82
N VAL A 229 -17.06 15.03 5.01
CA VAL A 229 -16.77 13.60 5.07
C VAL A 229 -17.43 12.94 6.29
N ALA A 230 -17.39 13.59 7.45
CA ALA A 230 -18.00 13.12 8.69
C ALA A 230 -19.53 13.00 8.55
N GLN A 231 -20.18 14.03 7.98
CA GLN A 231 -21.62 14.03 7.75
C GLN A 231 -22.06 12.90 6.82
N GLN A 232 -21.32 12.66 5.73
CA GLN A 232 -21.65 11.61 4.76
C GLN A 232 -21.36 10.20 5.29
N THR A 233 -20.37 10.05 6.16
CA THR A 233 -20.01 8.75 6.77
C THR A 233 -20.80 8.43 8.04
N GLY A 234 -21.54 9.41 8.60
CA GLY A 234 -22.27 9.28 9.86
C GLY A 234 -21.37 9.21 11.09
N MET A 235 -20.15 9.76 11.01
CA MET A 235 -19.13 9.73 12.07
C MET A 235 -18.91 11.13 12.66
N SER A 236 -18.30 11.23 13.84
CA SER A 236 -17.87 12.54 14.36
C SER A 236 -16.63 13.05 13.62
N VAL A 237 -16.47 14.38 13.56
CA VAL A 237 -15.30 15.03 12.93
C VAL A 237 -14.00 14.59 13.61
N GLU A 238 -14.00 14.43 14.93
CA GLU A 238 -12.86 13.94 15.70
C GLU A 238 -12.48 12.51 15.33
N GLN A 239 -13.45 11.60 15.18
CA GLN A 239 -13.19 10.22 14.77
C GLN A 239 -12.59 10.15 13.36
N VAL A 240 -13.10 10.95 12.42
CA VAL A 240 -12.54 11.02 11.06
C VAL A 240 -11.12 11.59 11.09
N SER A 241 -10.89 12.66 11.86
CA SER A 241 -9.55 13.25 12.02
C SER A 241 -8.56 12.24 12.62
N ASN A 242 -8.92 11.57 13.71
CA ASN A 242 -8.09 10.56 14.34
C ASN A 242 -7.78 9.38 13.40
N LEU A 243 -8.76 8.92 12.63
CA LEU A 243 -8.56 7.84 11.66
C LEU A 243 -7.61 8.23 10.52
N LEU A 244 -7.70 9.47 10.03
CA LEU A 244 -6.81 9.96 8.99
C LEU A 244 -5.38 10.17 9.52
N ASN A 245 -5.24 10.69 10.75
CA ASN A 245 -3.97 10.91 11.41
C ASN A 245 -3.29 9.59 11.83
N ALA A 246 -4.06 8.56 12.21
CA ALA A 246 -3.51 7.26 12.58
C ALA A 246 -2.75 6.56 11.44
N VAL A 247 -2.92 7.01 10.21
CA VAL A 247 -2.30 6.44 8.99
C VAL A 247 -1.28 7.41 8.40
N ALA A 248 -0.88 8.45 9.14
CA ALA A 248 0.22 9.31 8.74
C ALA A 248 1.48 8.45 8.52
N ARG A 249 2.13 8.63 7.36
CA ARG A 249 3.40 7.93 7.09
C ARG A 249 4.44 8.49 8.07
N PRO A 250 5.13 7.63 8.84
CA PRO A 250 6.20 8.10 9.71
C PRO A 250 7.26 8.79 8.84
N ILE A 251 7.69 9.97 9.29
CA ILE A 251 8.76 10.73 8.65
C ILE A 251 10.06 10.25 9.29
N SER A 252 11.11 10.04 8.49
CA SER A 252 12.42 9.69 9.04
C SER A 252 12.95 10.85 9.89
N LEU A 253 13.44 10.57 11.09
CA LEU A 253 14.08 11.59 11.93
C LEU A 253 15.40 12.11 11.32
N GLU A 254 16.00 11.36 10.40
CA GLU A 254 17.19 11.78 9.65
C GLU A 254 16.86 12.68 8.46
N THR A 255 15.58 12.98 8.21
CA THR A 255 15.20 13.90 7.13
C THR A 255 15.80 15.28 7.42
N PRO A 256 16.61 15.87 6.52
CA PRO A 256 17.16 17.20 6.70
C PRO A 256 16.05 18.26 6.66
N VAL A 257 16.25 19.36 7.38
CA VAL A 257 15.28 20.44 7.52
C VAL A 257 15.69 21.61 6.64
N GLY A 258 14.91 21.87 5.58
CA GLY A 258 15.20 22.94 4.61
C GLY A 258 16.28 22.55 3.60
N ASP A 259 17.01 23.53 3.08
CA ASP A 259 18.07 23.34 2.06
C ASP A 259 19.45 22.99 2.66
N SER A 260 19.54 22.86 3.99
CA SER A 260 20.80 22.58 4.70
C SER A 260 20.87 21.10 5.09
N GLU A 261 21.88 20.37 4.61
CA GLU A 261 22.12 18.97 4.98
C GLU A 261 22.59 18.80 6.43
N GLU A 262 22.90 19.90 7.14
CA GLU A 262 23.51 19.87 8.47
C GLU A 262 22.52 19.72 9.64
N ILE A 263 21.23 20.00 9.43
CA ILE A 263 20.22 19.97 10.51
C ILE A 263 19.15 18.95 10.16
N THR A 264 19.04 17.90 10.97
CA THR A 264 18.02 16.86 10.84
C THR A 264 16.82 17.12 11.74
N LEU A 265 15.69 16.46 11.48
CA LEU A 265 14.53 16.49 12.38
C LEU A 265 14.89 15.96 13.78
N LEU A 266 15.82 15.02 13.88
CA LEU A 266 16.33 14.50 15.15
C LEU A 266 16.99 15.59 15.99
N ASP A 267 17.78 16.47 15.37
CA ASP A 267 18.47 17.57 16.07
C ASP A 267 17.51 18.62 16.63
N LEU A 268 16.29 18.71 16.06
CA LEU A 268 15.23 19.59 16.53
C LEU A 268 14.40 19.00 17.66
N LEU A 269 14.47 17.68 17.89
CA LEU A 269 13.85 17.02 19.03
C LEU A 269 14.72 17.23 20.27
N VAL A 270 14.76 18.47 20.74
CA VAL A 270 15.37 18.81 22.03
C VAL A 270 14.42 18.31 23.11
N GLU A 271 14.87 17.32 23.91
CA GLU A 271 14.19 17.00 25.17
C GLU A 271 14.14 18.27 26.01
N GLU A 272 12.96 18.64 26.51
CA GLU A 272 12.86 19.76 27.45
C GLU A 272 13.92 19.52 28.54
N PRO A 273 14.86 20.46 28.74
CA PRO A 273 15.88 20.25 29.76
C PRO A 273 15.15 20.05 31.09
N PRO A 274 15.52 19.04 31.89
CA PRO A 274 14.90 18.87 33.19
C PRO A 274 15.01 20.19 33.95
N GLU A 275 13.89 20.68 34.50
CA GLU A 275 13.82 21.96 35.22
C GLU A 275 14.92 22.07 36.30
N GLU A 276 15.42 20.93 36.79
CA GLU A 276 16.51 20.79 37.76
C GLU A 276 17.90 21.24 37.26
N LEU A 277 18.13 21.35 35.94
CA LEU A 277 19.40 21.84 35.37
C LEU A 277 19.47 23.37 35.28
N VAL A 278 18.40 24.09 35.61
CA VAL A 278 18.50 25.50 35.96
C VAL A 278 19.08 25.60 37.38
N GLN A 279 20.31 25.10 37.55
CA GLN A 279 21.15 25.67 38.60
C GLN A 279 21.17 27.16 38.33
N GLU A 280 20.91 27.98 39.35
CA GLU A 280 21.13 29.42 39.30
C GLU A 280 22.61 29.64 38.95
N VAL A 281 22.92 29.61 37.66
CA VAL A 281 24.21 30.01 37.15
C VAL A 281 24.29 31.47 37.57
N ASP A 282 25.26 31.75 38.43
CA ASP A 282 25.50 33.05 39.02
C ASP A 282 25.89 34.02 37.87
N LEU A 283 24.87 34.48 37.14
CA LEU A 283 24.95 35.26 35.91
C LEU A 283 25.78 36.52 36.17
N GLU A 284 25.68 37.07 37.38
CA GLU A 284 26.50 38.18 37.82
C GLU A 284 28.00 37.86 37.80
N ARG A 285 28.41 36.67 38.27
CA ARG A 285 29.83 36.23 38.21
C ARG A 285 30.31 36.08 36.78
N LEU A 286 29.52 35.47 35.89
CA LEU A 286 29.90 35.30 34.49
C LEU A 286 29.99 36.63 33.74
N LEU A 287 29.11 37.59 34.05
CA LEU A 287 29.13 38.92 33.45
C LEU A 287 30.31 39.79 33.90
N THR A 288 31.06 39.42 34.96
CA THR A 288 32.30 40.14 35.35
C THR A 288 33.46 39.95 34.37
N VAL A 289 33.45 38.88 33.57
CA VAL A 289 34.50 38.59 32.57
C VAL A 289 34.38 39.52 31.35
N LEU A 290 33.21 40.15 31.17
CA LEU A 290 32.91 41.02 30.05
C LEU A 290 33.27 42.47 30.32
N ASN A 291 33.68 43.18 29.27
CA ASN A 291 33.86 44.63 29.36
C ASN A 291 32.50 45.33 29.48
N ASP A 292 32.44 46.55 30.03
CA ASP A 292 31.18 47.27 30.27
C ASP A 292 30.27 47.38 29.04
N LYS A 293 30.87 47.63 27.86
CA LYS A 293 30.12 47.70 26.59
C LYS A 293 29.63 46.34 26.10
N GLU A 294 30.31 45.24 26.42
CA GLU A 294 29.93 43.88 26.04
C GLU A 294 28.82 43.37 26.98
N ARG A 295 28.96 43.63 28.29
CA ARG A 295 27.98 43.33 29.32
C ARG A 295 26.65 44.04 29.06
N GLU A 296 26.68 45.32 28.74
CA GLU A 296 25.47 46.11 28.44
C GLU A 296 24.72 45.58 27.21
N VAL A 297 25.45 45.20 26.15
CA VAL A 297 24.83 44.60 24.94
C VAL A 297 24.11 43.30 25.28
N ILE A 298 24.73 42.43 26.10
CA ILE A 298 24.13 41.16 26.51
C ILE A 298 22.93 41.38 27.43
N ARG A 299 23.02 42.32 28.39
CA ARG A 299 21.90 42.67 29.28
C ARG A 299 20.68 43.15 28.50
N LEU A 300 20.86 44.10 27.58
CA LEU A 300 19.79 44.66 26.76
C LEU A 300 19.24 43.65 25.74
N ARG A 301 20.08 42.77 25.20
CA ARG A 301 19.69 41.77 24.21
C ARG A 301 18.83 40.65 24.79
N TYR A 302 19.18 40.20 25.99
CA TYR A 302 18.54 39.06 26.65
C TYR A 302 17.60 39.47 27.80
N GLY A 303 17.49 40.76 28.11
CA GLY A 303 16.57 41.26 29.14
C GLY A 303 16.98 40.89 30.57
N LEU A 304 18.29 40.77 30.83
CA LEU A 304 18.80 40.24 32.11
C LEU A 304 18.51 41.14 33.33
N ASP A 305 18.20 42.43 33.10
CA ASP A 305 17.82 43.38 34.16
C ASP A 305 16.28 43.46 34.37
N GLY A 306 15.51 42.53 33.79
CA GLY A 306 14.05 42.48 33.91
C GLY A 306 13.27 43.31 32.87
N GLU A 307 13.96 43.94 31.91
CA GLU A 307 13.36 44.57 30.73
C GLU A 307 13.13 43.54 29.61
N ALA A 308 12.20 43.81 28.69
CA ALA A 308 11.98 42.96 27.51
C ALA A 308 13.24 42.93 26.60
N PRO A 309 13.56 41.78 25.99
CA PRO A 309 14.74 41.65 25.12
C PRO A 309 14.62 42.57 23.90
N LEU A 310 15.67 43.35 23.64
CA LEU A 310 15.71 44.31 22.53
C LEU A 310 16.36 43.75 21.27
N THR A 311 15.96 44.27 20.12
CA THR A 311 16.59 43.95 18.83
C THR A 311 17.96 44.63 18.69
N LEU A 312 18.84 44.06 17.87
CA LEU A 312 20.16 44.66 17.58
C LEU A 312 20.07 46.09 17.04
N VAL A 313 18.96 46.44 16.39
CA VAL A 313 18.69 47.79 15.86
C VAL A 313 18.36 48.75 17.00
N GLU A 314 17.51 48.34 17.93
CA GLU A 314 17.13 49.14 19.11
C GLU A 314 18.32 49.34 20.06
N ILE A 315 19.14 48.31 20.26
CA ILE A 315 20.38 48.40 21.06
C ILE A 315 21.38 49.34 20.39
N ALA A 316 21.53 49.27 19.07
CA ALA A 316 22.40 50.17 18.31
C ALA A 316 21.97 51.64 18.45
N GLN A 317 20.66 51.91 18.45
CA GLN A 317 20.12 53.25 18.71
C GLN A 317 20.38 53.71 20.16
N ARG A 318 20.12 52.85 21.16
CA ARG A 318 20.32 53.16 22.59
C ARG A 318 21.79 53.42 22.95
N MET A 319 22.70 52.65 22.36
CA MET A 319 24.15 52.78 22.61
C MET A 319 24.87 53.73 21.64
N ARG A 320 24.16 54.33 20.68
CA ARG A 320 24.72 55.18 19.61
C ARG A 320 25.87 54.49 18.84
N LEU A 321 25.67 53.22 18.50
CA LEU A 321 26.61 52.40 17.73
C LEU A 321 25.96 51.95 16.41
N SER A 322 26.77 51.48 15.46
CA SER A 322 26.21 50.80 14.28
C SER A 322 25.69 49.42 14.66
N ARG A 323 24.64 48.95 13.98
CA ARG A 323 24.09 47.59 14.15
C ARG A 323 25.18 46.51 14.05
N GLU A 324 26.08 46.64 13.08
CA GLU A 324 27.18 45.69 12.90
C GLU A 324 28.17 45.74 14.07
N ARG A 325 28.39 46.91 14.67
CA ARG A 325 29.24 47.03 15.85
C ARG A 325 28.64 46.34 17.07
N VAL A 326 27.32 46.42 17.26
CA VAL A 326 26.62 45.69 18.34
C VAL A 326 26.72 44.18 18.12
N ARG A 327 26.51 43.70 16.88
CA ARG A 327 26.70 42.28 16.53
C ARG A 327 28.09 41.76 16.82
N GLN A 328 29.12 42.57 16.52
CA GLN A 328 30.52 42.21 16.85
C GLN A 328 30.78 42.12 18.35
N LEU A 329 30.16 43.01 19.15
CA LEU A 329 30.30 43.00 20.61
C LEU A 329 29.58 41.80 21.23
N GLU A 330 28.37 41.48 20.75
CA GLU A 330 27.62 40.28 21.15
C GLU A 330 28.40 38.99 20.87
N ALA A 331 28.91 38.82 19.64
CA ALA A 331 29.69 37.64 19.26
C ALA A 331 30.99 37.49 20.09
N ARG A 332 31.67 38.60 20.41
CA ARG A 332 32.85 38.60 21.29
C ARG A 332 32.49 38.24 22.72
N ALA A 333 31.39 38.78 23.23
CA ALA A 333 30.90 38.51 24.58
C ALA A 333 30.53 37.03 24.75
N ILE A 334 29.74 36.47 23.84
CA ILE A 334 29.36 35.05 23.87
C ILE A 334 30.59 34.14 23.81
N ASN A 335 31.58 34.45 22.98
CA ASN A 335 32.82 33.68 22.91
C ASN A 335 33.66 33.74 24.20
N LYS A 336 33.69 34.88 24.89
CA LYS A 336 34.34 35.00 26.21
C LYS A 336 33.58 34.21 27.29
N LEU A 337 32.26 34.29 27.30
CA LEU A 337 31.41 33.53 28.23
C LEU A 337 31.54 32.02 28.02
N ARG A 338 31.54 31.55 26.76
CA ARG A 338 31.76 30.13 26.43
C ARG A 338 33.10 29.62 26.96
N LYS A 339 34.16 30.42 26.86
CA LYS A 339 35.48 30.07 27.41
C LYS A 339 35.48 30.01 28.94
N ALA A 340 34.70 30.86 29.60
CA ALA A 340 34.60 30.91 31.06
C ALA A 340 33.72 29.79 31.66
N ILE A 341 32.79 29.23 30.87
CA ILE A 341 31.93 28.10 31.27
C ILE A 341 32.63 26.76 30.94
N GLY A 342 33.46 26.71 29.90
CA GLY A 342 34.18 25.51 29.45
C GLY A 342 35.53 25.24 30.14
N SER A 343 35.85 26.00 31.19
CA SER A 343 37.04 25.86 32.05
C SER A 343 36.60 25.79 33.50
#